data_AF-A0A7V8NUV0-F1
#
_entry.id   AF-A0A7V8NUV0-F1
#
_cell.length_a   1.000
_cell.length_b   1.000
_cell.length_c   1.000
_cell.angle_alpha   90.00
_cell.angle_beta   90.00
_cell.angle_gamma   90.00
#
_symmetry.space_group_name_H-M   'P 1'
#
loop_
_entity.id
_entity.type
_entity.pdbx_description
1 polymer ?
#
loop_
_entity_poly.entity_id
_entity_poly.type
_entity_poly.pdbx_seq_one_letter_code
_entity_poly.pdbx_strand_id
1 'polypeptide(L)'
;VNALGPDLQGRDVTLIWSTEEEVGLKGAAAAAERMAKENRTPDFVFAIDTFVSSDSPLELKRFADAEIGKGFVIRAVDNSNITQREYVDRVVKLARENGIPVQFGVTGGGNDGAVFTRYGSLNIPLGWPLRYSHSPGEVIDTRDLDALAKIIAVLAKNW
;
A
#
# COMPACT_ATOMS: atom_id res chain seq x y z
N VAL A 1 15.09 0.78 -14.38
CA VAL A 1 14.52 1.39 -13.16
C VAL A 1 15.65 1.48 -12.13
N ASN A 2 16.22 2.67 -11.92
CA ASN A 2 17.33 2.95 -10.99
C ASN A 2 16.85 3.64 -9.70
N ALA A 3 15.54 3.60 -9.41
CA ALA A 3 14.92 4.44 -8.37
C ALA A 3 15.48 4.19 -6.96
N LEU A 4 15.86 2.95 -6.64
CA LEU A 4 16.45 2.60 -5.35
C LEU A 4 17.97 2.83 -5.30
N GLY A 5 18.64 2.87 -6.46
CA GLY A 5 20.09 3.03 -6.53
C GLY A 5 20.86 1.75 -6.17
N PRO A 6 22.08 1.84 -5.62
CA PRO A 6 22.84 0.68 -5.15
C PRO A 6 22.21 0.06 -3.89
N ASP A 7 22.82 -1.01 -3.38
CA ASP A 7 22.38 -1.68 -2.15
C ASP A 7 22.17 -0.68 -0.99
N LEU A 8 21.02 -0.82 -0.33
CA LEU A 8 20.62 0.02 0.79
C LEU A 8 21.33 -0.45 2.06
N GLN A 9 22.56 0.05 2.29
CA GLN A 9 23.36 -0.34 3.46
C GLN A 9 22.61 -0.12 4.78
N GLY A 10 22.64 -1.13 5.65
CA GLY A 10 21.97 -1.09 6.95
C GLY A 10 20.45 -1.23 6.90
N ARG A 11 19.87 -1.61 5.76
CA ARG A 11 18.42 -1.81 5.58
C ARG A 11 18.14 -3.21 5.04
N ASP A 12 17.17 -3.89 5.65
CA ASP A 12 16.61 -5.15 5.11
C ASP A 12 15.31 -4.81 4.38
N VAL A 13 15.37 -4.78 3.06
CA VAL A 13 14.22 -4.49 2.19
C VAL A 13 13.95 -5.70 1.32
N THR A 14 12.75 -6.28 1.46
CA THR A 14 12.28 -7.39 0.63
C THR A 14 11.09 -6.93 -0.18
N LEU A 15 11.13 -7.15 -1.50
CA LEU A 15 9.99 -6.95 -2.40
C LEU A 15 9.36 -8.31 -2.72
N ILE A 16 8.04 -8.40 -2.57
CA ILE A 16 7.28 -9.64 -2.77
C ILE A 16 6.18 -9.35 -3.79
N TRP A 17 6.10 -10.19 -4.82
CA TRP A 17 4.96 -10.25 -5.72
C TRP A 17 4.17 -11.50 -5.38
N SER A 18 3.16 -11.34 -4.52
CA SER A 18 2.22 -12.38 -4.14
C SER A 18 1.20 -12.65 -5.25
N THR A 19 0.66 -13.87 -5.23
CA THR A 19 -0.44 -14.29 -6.09
C THR A 19 -1.62 -14.72 -5.23
N GLU A 20 -2.80 -14.86 -5.85
CA GLU A 20 -4.00 -15.35 -5.19
C GLU A 20 -4.50 -14.46 -4.03
N GLU A 21 -4.34 -13.13 -4.14
CA GLU A 21 -4.95 -12.14 -3.22
C GLU A 21 -6.48 -12.31 -3.22
N GLU A 22 -7.08 -12.20 -4.40
CA GLU A 22 -8.53 -12.21 -4.68
C GLU A 22 -9.25 -13.52 -4.29
N VAL A 23 -8.50 -14.58 -3.97
CA VAL A 23 -9.03 -15.89 -3.56
C VAL A 23 -8.60 -16.28 -2.15
N GLY A 24 -8.13 -15.31 -1.35
CA GLY A 24 -7.87 -15.47 0.07
C GLY A 24 -6.42 -15.26 0.51
N LEU A 25 -5.68 -14.35 -0.13
CA LEU A 25 -4.34 -13.90 0.28
C LEU A 25 -3.29 -15.03 0.34
N LYS A 26 -3.45 -16.10 -0.46
CA LYS A 26 -2.71 -17.36 -0.25
C LYS A 26 -1.21 -17.18 -0.45
N GLY A 27 -0.79 -16.43 -1.48
CA GLY A 27 0.62 -16.16 -1.74
C GLY A 27 1.28 -15.37 -0.62
N ALA A 28 0.63 -14.30 -0.15
CA ALA A 28 1.10 -13.52 0.98
C ALA A 28 1.14 -14.33 2.28
N ALA A 29 0.14 -15.19 2.53
CA ALA A 29 0.08 -16.03 3.71
C ALA A 29 1.24 -17.04 3.76
N ALA A 30 1.54 -17.68 2.61
CA ALA A 30 2.67 -18.58 2.49
C ALA A 30 4.02 -17.86 2.71
N ALA A 31 4.17 -16.64 2.19
CA ALA A 31 5.36 -15.82 2.40
C ALA A 31 5.52 -15.44 3.88
N ALA A 32 4.45 -14.95 4.52
CA ALA A 32 4.44 -14.57 5.93
C ALA A 32 4.79 -15.75 6.85
N GLU A 33 4.18 -16.92 6.63
CA GLU A 33 4.47 -18.14 7.40
C GLU A 33 5.93 -18.58 7.24
N ARG A 34 6.44 -18.57 6.00
CA ARG A 34 7.83 -18.94 5.71
C ARG A 34 8.81 -17.98 6.40
N MET A 35 8.62 -16.67 6.25
CA MET A 35 9.49 -15.66 6.85
C MET A 35 9.48 -15.76 8.38
N ALA A 36 8.32 -16.03 8.99
CA ALA A 36 8.22 -16.28 10.42
C ALA A 36 9.02 -17.53 10.85
N LYS A 37 8.91 -18.65 10.13
CA LYS A 37 9.69 -19.87 10.41
C LYS A 37 11.20 -19.67 10.27
N GLU A 38 11.61 -18.81 9.36
CA GLU A 38 13.01 -18.45 9.13
C GLU A 38 13.52 -17.38 10.12
N ASN A 39 12.68 -16.93 11.07
CA ASN A 39 12.98 -15.83 11.99
C ASN A 39 13.37 -14.53 11.24
N ARG A 40 12.67 -14.27 10.13
CA ARG A 40 12.80 -13.12 9.23
C ARG A 40 11.49 -12.35 9.09
N THR A 41 10.61 -12.40 10.08
CA THR A 41 9.38 -11.61 10.07
C THR A 41 9.74 -10.13 9.91
N PRO A 42 9.16 -9.40 8.94
CA PRO A 42 9.44 -7.99 8.78
C PRO A 42 8.78 -7.18 9.91
N ASP A 43 9.44 -6.11 10.36
CA ASP A 43 8.84 -5.19 11.33
C ASP A 43 7.64 -4.42 10.72
N PHE A 44 7.78 -4.04 9.45
CA PHE A 44 6.78 -3.28 8.69
C PHE A 44 6.50 -3.93 7.34
N VAL A 45 5.22 -3.99 6.98
CA VAL A 45 4.76 -4.41 5.66
C VAL A 45 4.01 -3.25 5.02
N PHE A 46 4.46 -2.84 3.85
CA PHE A 46 3.76 -1.88 3.01
C PHE A 46 3.07 -2.65 1.89
N ALA A 47 1.84 -3.11 2.13
CA ALA A 47 1.06 -3.74 1.06
C ALA A 47 0.79 -2.70 -0.03
N ILE A 48 1.18 -3.01 -1.26
CA ILE A 48 1.03 -2.13 -2.41
C ILE A 48 -0.07 -2.68 -3.30
N ASP A 49 -1.18 -1.97 -3.36
CA ASP A 49 -2.36 -2.43 -4.09
C ASP A 49 -3.17 -1.24 -4.62
N THR A 50 -4.09 -1.52 -5.51
CA THR A 50 -5.12 -0.61 -5.93
C THR A 50 -5.95 -0.07 -4.76
N PHE A 51 -6.49 1.13 -4.91
CA PHE A 51 -7.44 1.72 -3.98
C PHE A 51 -8.74 2.06 -4.72
N VAL A 52 -9.85 1.44 -4.31
CA VAL A 52 -11.17 1.71 -4.91
C VAL A 52 -11.51 3.19 -4.69
N SER A 53 -11.68 3.95 -5.77
CA SER A 53 -12.10 5.35 -5.71
C SER A 53 -13.60 5.48 -5.91
N SER A 54 -14.24 6.39 -5.16
CA SER A 54 -15.60 6.84 -5.46
C SER A 54 -15.69 7.93 -6.53
N ASP A 55 -14.58 8.28 -7.17
CA ASP A 55 -14.54 9.21 -8.28
C ASP A 55 -15.06 8.56 -9.57
N SER A 56 -16.24 7.93 -9.51
CA SER A 56 -16.96 7.40 -10.65
C SER A 56 -18.45 7.70 -10.47
N PRO A 57 -19.24 7.76 -11.56
CA PRO A 57 -20.67 8.00 -11.46
C PRO A 57 -21.44 6.84 -10.81
N LEU A 58 -20.80 5.68 -10.63
CA LEU A 58 -21.43 4.46 -10.11
C LEU A 58 -21.21 4.28 -8.60
N GLU A 59 -20.07 4.74 -8.10
CA GLU A 59 -19.66 4.50 -6.72
C GLU A 59 -20.09 5.63 -5.78
N LEU A 60 -20.52 5.26 -4.58
CA LEU A 60 -20.92 6.25 -3.58
C LEU A 60 -19.69 6.81 -2.87
N LYS A 61 -19.64 8.14 -2.74
CA LYS A 61 -18.57 8.86 -2.03
C LYS A 61 -18.30 8.39 -0.60
N ARG A 62 -19.32 7.81 0.05
CA ARG A 62 -19.20 7.23 1.40
C ARG A 62 -18.33 5.97 1.47
N PHE A 63 -18.11 5.29 0.34
CA PHE A 63 -17.36 4.04 0.30
C PHE A 63 -15.85 4.28 0.37
N ALA A 64 -15.37 5.29 -0.36
CA ALA A 64 -13.97 5.66 -0.38
C ALA A 64 -13.77 7.06 -0.98
N ASP A 65 -13.12 7.99 -0.27
CA ASP A 65 -12.91 9.37 -0.74
C ASP A 65 -11.46 9.59 -1.17
N ALA A 66 -11.13 9.18 -2.39
CA ALA A 66 -9.81 9.37 -2.99
C ALA A 66 -9.92 9.61 -4.50
N GLU A 67 -9.86 10.86 -4.94
CA GLU A 67 -10.00 11.22 -6.35
C GLU A 67 -8.75 10.82 -7.16
N ILE A 68 -8.93 10.42 -8.43
CA ILE A 68 -7.79 10.18 -9.31
C ILE A 68 -7.10 11.50 -9.69
N GLY A 69 -5.78 11.46 -9.86
CA GLY A 69 -4.92 12.61 -10.17
C GLY A 69 -4.61 13.51 -8.97
N LYS A 70 -4.92 13.07 -7.75
CA LYS A 70 -4.66 13.81 -6.49
C LYS A 70 -3.53 13.21 -5.64
N GLY A 71 -2.86 12.17 -6.12
CA GLY A 71 -1.74 11.51 -5.46
C GLY A 71 -2.05 10.09 -5.00
N PHE A 72 -1.01 9.41 -4.50
CA PHE A 72 -1.14 8.09 -3.92
C PHE A 72 -2.01 8.12 -2.65
N VAL A 73 -2.55 6.97 -2.28
CA VAL A 73 -3.45 6.82 -1.14
C VAL A 73 -2.77 6.02 -0.05
N ILE A 74 -2.83 6.52 1.18
CA ILE A 74 -2.58 5.71 2.38
C ILE A 74 -3.91 5.06 2.75
N ARG A 75 -4.02 3.74 2.63
CA ARG A 75 -5.21 2.99 3.04
C ARG A 75 -5.17 2.83 4.56
N ALA A 76 -5.57 3.90 5.25
CA ALA A 76 -5.45 4.02 6.69
C ALA A 76 -6.38 3.05 7.42
N VAL A 77 -7.57 2.81 6.88
CA VAL A 77 -8.59 1.92 7.46
C VAL A 77 -9.23 1.08 6.36
N ASP A 78 -9.28 -0.23 6.57
CA ASP A 78 -10.09 -1.19 5.80
C ASP A 78 -10.68 -2.29 6.72
N ASN A 79 -11.28 -3.34 6.15
CA ASN A 79 -11.87 -4.42 6.95
C ASN A 79 -10.84 -5.33 7.62
N SER A 80 -9.57 -5.32 7.18
CA SER A 80 -8.52 -6.20 7.69
C SER A 80 -7.47 -5.47 8.53
N ASN A 81 -7.40 -4.14 8.47
CA ASN A 81 -6.36 -3.36 9.11
C ASN A 81 -6.81 -1.94 9.51
N ILE A 82 -6.30 -1.49 10.65
CA ILE A 82 -6.30 -0.07 11.06
C ILE A 82 -4.84 0.32 11.27
N THR A 83 -4.31 1.17 10.38
CA THR A 83 -2.94 1.66 10.50
C THR A 83 -2.87 2.66 11.65
N GLN A 84 -1.90 2.49 12.55
CA GLN A 84 -1.74 3.44 13.66
C GLN A 84 -1.41 4.82 13.13
N ARG A 85 -2.01 5.84 13.76
CA ARG A 85 -1.93 7.24 13.31
C ARG A 85 -0.49 7.74 13.18
N GLU A 86 0.42 7.33 14.06
CA GLU A 86 1.82 7.75 14.01
C GLU A 86 2.52 7.35 12.69
N TYR A 87 2.22 6.17 12.15
CA TYR A 87 2.80 5.71 10.90
C TYR A 87 2.16 6.39 9.69
N VAL A 88 0.85 6.63 9.75
CA VAL A 88 0.13 7.43 8.76
C VAL A 88 0.75 8.83 8.68
N ASP A 89 0.89 9.51 9.82
CA ASP A 89 1.50 10.84 9.91
C ASP A 89 2.96 10.84 9.44
N ARG A 90 3.72 9.76 9.69
CA ARG A 90 5.09 9.59 9.20
C ARG A 90 5.17 9.50 7.67
N VAL A 91 4.30 8.71 7.03
CA VAL A 91 4.26 8.62 5.56
C VAL A 91 3.89 9.98 4.96
N VAL A 92 2.92 10.69 5.55
CA VAL A 92 2.50 12.03 5.08
C VAL A 92 3.62 13.03 5.20
N LYS A 93 4.35 13.01 6.32
CA LYS A 93 5.51 13.88 6.54
C LYS A 93 6.55 13.65 5.44
N LEU A 94 6.93 12.39 5.19
CA LEU A 94 7.89 12.04 4.14
C LEU A 94 7.39 12.45 2.75
N ALA A 95 6.11 12.26 2.45
CA ALA A 95 5.51 12.69 1.19
C ALA A 95 5.60 14.22 1.02
N ARG A 96 5.23 14.99 2.04
CA ARG A 96 5.31 16.47 2.03
C ARG A 96 6.73 16.99 1.87
N GLU A 97 7.68 16.42 2.61
CA GLU A 97 9.10 16.79 2.53
C GLU A 97 9.70 16.56 1.13
N ASN A 98 9.14 15.61 0.38
CA ASN A 98 9.58 15.28 -0.98
C ASN A 98 8.65 15.83 -2.08
N GLY A 99 7.66 16.66 -1.74
CA GLY A 99 6.71 17.24 -2.70
C GLY A 99 5.84 16.21 -3.43
N ILE A 100 5.54 15.08 -2.78
CA ILE A 100 4.74 13.99 -3.33
C ILE A 100 3.27 14.16 -2.88
N PRO A 101 2.30 14.29 -3.80
CA PRO A 101 0.89 14.36 -3.46
C PRO A 101 0.40 13.08 -2.78
N VAL A 102 -0.37 13.22 -1.70
CA VAL A 102 -0.84 12.12 -0.85
C VAL A 102 -2.28 12.35 -0.40
N GLN A 103 -3.05 11.28 -0.36
CA GLN A 103 -4.43 11.21 0.14
C GLN A 103 -4.54 10.17 1.25
N PHE A 104 -5.60 10.26 2.06
CA PHE A 104 -5.96 9.23 3.04
C PHE A 104 -7.21 8.51 2.59
N GLY A 105 -7.19 7.20 2.71
CA GLY A 105 -8.29 6.33 2.32
C GLY A 105 -8.88 5.61 3.52
N VAL A 106 -10.21 5.66 3.62
CA VAL A 106 -11.03 4.71 4.38
C VAL A 106 -11.87 3.96 3.36
N THR A 107 -11.82 2.64 3.36
CA THR A 107 -12.52 1.81 2.37
C THR A 107 -12.93 0.46 2.95
N GLY A 108 -13.62 -0.36 2.16
CA GLY A 108 -13.87 -1.77 2.47
C GLY A 108 -12.75 -2.71 1.97
N GLY A 109 -12.96 -4.02 2.10
CA GLY A 109 -12.04 -5.04 1.60
C GLY A 109 -10.79 -5.24 2.47
N GLY A 110 -9.79 -5.94 1.93
CA GLY A 110 -8.51 -6.17 2.61
C GLY A 110 -7.32 -5.94 1.67
N ASN A 111 -6.14 -6.35 2.13
CA ASN A 111 -4.90 -6.30 1.38
C ASN A 111 -3.96 -7.41 1.89
N ASP A 112 -2.98 -7.79 1.08
CA ASP A 112 -2.02 -8.86 1.37
C ASP A 112 -1.21 -8.67 2.66
N GLY A 113 -1.04 -7.44 3.16
CA GLY A 113 -0.32 -7.19 4.41
C GLY A 113 -1.03 -7.72 5.65
N ALA A 114 -2.33 -7.99 5.58
CA ALA A 114 -3.13 -8.46 6.71
C ALA A 114 -2.61 -9.77 7.32
N VAL A 115 -2.12 -10.69 6.49
CA VAL A 115 -1.65 -12.02 6.93
C VAL A 115 -0.29 -11.98 7.65
N PHE A 116 0.45 -10.88 7.55
CA PHE A 116 1.72 -10.69 8.27
C PHE A 116 1.50 -10.25 9.72
N THR A 117 0.38 -9.58 10.00
CA THR A 117 0.09 -8.99 11.33
C THR A 117 0.09 -10.03 12.46
N ARG A 118 -0.43 -11.23 12.19
CA ARG A 118 -0.44 -12.35 13.17
C ARG A 118 0.94 -12.83 13.58
N TYR A 119 1.98 -12.49 12.81
CA TYR A 119 3.37 -12.81 13.10
C TYR A 119 4.14 -11.64 13.74
N GLY A 120 3.47 -10.50 13.96
CA GLY A 120 4.01 -9.33 14.66
C GLY A 120 4.35 -8.14 13.77
N SER A 121 4.16 -8.24 12.44
CA SER A 121 4.43 -7.13 11.53
C SER A 121 3.35 -6.04 11.60
N LEU A 122 3.75 -4.78 11.43
CA LEU A 122 2.82 -3.65 11.28
C LEU A 122 2.48 -3.44 9.81
N ASN A 123 1.19 -3.46 9.47
CA ASN A 123 0.72 -3.27 8.09
C ASN A 123 0.37 -1.80 7.82
N ILE A 124 1.01 -1.20 6.81
CA ILE A 124 0.84 0.20 6.38
C ILE A 124 0.55 0.18 4.86
N PRO A 125 -0.70 -0.13 4.45
CA PRO A 125 -1.01 -0.32 3.04
C PRO A 125 -1.05 1.01 2.28
N LEU A 126 -0.48 1.01 1.08
CA LEU A 126 -0.38 2.15 0.18
C LEU A 126 -0.91 1.75 -1.20
N GLY A 127 -1.46 2.72 -1.92
CA GLY A 127 -2.04 2.43 -3.23
C GLY A 127 -2.22 3.63 -4.12
N TRP A 128 -2.83 3.40 -5.27
CA TRP A 128 -3.28 4.45 -6.19
C TRP A 128 -4.80 4.34 -6.39
N PRO A 129 -5.51 5.47 -6.48
CA PRO A 129 -6.95 5.44 -6.71
C PRO A 129 -7.25 5.00 -8.15
N LEU A 130 -8.36 4.28 -8.34
CA LEU A 130 -8.84 3.91 -9.67
C LEU A 130 -10.35 3.86 -9.78
N ARG A 131 -10.85 3.97 -11.01
CA ARG A 131 -12.27 3.81 -11.35
C ARG A 131 -12.54 2.41 -11.92
N TYR A 132 -13.72 1.88 -11.61
CA TYR A 132 -14.25 0.61 -12.10
C TYR A 132 -13.47 -0.63 -11.63
N SER A 133 -13.10 -0.65 -10.34
CA SER A 133 -12.40 -1.78 -9.69
C SER A 133 -13.08 -3.10 -9.98
N HIS A 134 -12.29 -4.13 -10.31
CA HIS A 134 -12.72 -5.51 -10.62
C HIS A 134 -13.58 -5.61 -11.90
N SER A 135 -13.69 -4.55 -12.68
CA SER A 135 -14.28 -4.63 -14.02
C SER A 135 -13.25 -5.12 -15.04
N PRO A 136 -13.67 -5.56 -16.25
CA PRO A 136 -12.74 -5.90 -17.33
C PRO A 136 -11.87 -4.73 -17.82
N GLY A 137 -12.17 -3.49 -17.42
CA GLY A 137 -11.44 -2.30 -17.84
C GLY A 137 -11.42 -1.22 -16.74
N GLU A 138 -10.25 -1.02 -16.15
CA GLU A 138 -10.01 -0.04 -15.10
C GLU A 138 -9.41 1.25 -15.64
N VAL A 139 -9.59 2.35 -14.91
CA VAL A 139 -9.04 3.67 -15.26
C VAL A 139 -8.26 4.25 -14.10
N ILE A 140 -7.02 4.65 -14.37
CA ILE A 140 -6.11 5.30 -13.41
C ILE A 140 -5.62 6.63 -13.97
N ASP A 141 -5.14 7.49 -13.08
CA ASP A 141 -4.25 8.58 -13.47
C ASP A 141 -2.79 8.14 -13.23
N THR A 142 -1.97 8.12 -14.27
CA THR A 142 -0.58 7.65 -14.16
C THR A 142 0.28 8.50 -13.22
N ARG A 143 -0.13 9.76 -12.95
CA ARG A 143 0.55 10.63 -11.99
C ARG A 143 0.43 10.09 -10.55
N ASP A 144 -0.65 9.38 -10.23
CA ASP A 144 -0.81 8.77 -8.91
C ASP A 144 0.12 7.58 -8.74
N LEU A 145 0.29 6.77 -9.80
CA LEU A 145 1.23 5.66 -9.82
C LEU A 145 2.68 6.14 -9.73
N ASP A 146 3.03 7.23 -10.42
CA ASP A 146 4.33 7.89 -10.31
C ASP A 146 4.57 8.43 -8.88
N ALA A 147 3.55 9.02 -8.25
CA ALA A 147 3.62 9.46 -6.86
C ALA A 147 3.85 8.28 -5.91
N LEU A 148 3.14 7.16 -6.11
CA LEU A 148 3.29 5.94 -5.34
C LEU A 148 4.71 5.36 -5.46
N ALA A 149 5.24 5.25 -6.69
CA ALA A 149 6.59 4.75 -6.92
C ALA A 149 7.65 5.64 -6.22
N LYS A 150 7.47 6.96 -6.25
CA LYS A 150 8.36 7.90 -5.55
C LYS A 150 8.30 7.72 -4.04
N ILE A 151 7.12 7.60 -3.44
CA ILE A 151 7.03 7.43 -1.98
C ILE A 151 7.57 6.06 -1.56
N ILE A 152 7.35 4.99 -2.30
CA ILE A 152 7.95 3.66 -2.02
C ILE A 152 9.48 3.78 -1.99
N ALA A 153 10.07 4.49 -2.94
CA ALA A 153 11.52 4.71 -2.96
C ALA A 153 12.01 5.55 -1.78
N VAL A 154 11.25 6.54 -1.33
CA VAL A 154 11.54 7.34 -0.12
C VAL A 154 11.44 6.48 1.13
N LEU A 155 10.41 5.65 1.27
CA LEU A 155 10.21 4.75 2.41
C LEU A 155 11.33 3.73 2.50
N ALA A 156 11.68 3.08 1.39
CA ALA A 156 12.79 2.14 1.36
C ALA A 156 14.11 2.77 1.86
N LYS A 157 14.34 4.07 1.61
CA LYS A 157 15.56 4.79 1.96
C LYS A 157 15.54 5.49 3.32
N ASN A 158 14.36 5.85 3.83
CA ASN A 158 14.22 6.78 4.97
C ASN A 158 13.26 6.31 6.07
N TRP A 159 12.61 5.15 5.92
CA TRP A 159 11.85 4.51 7.01
C TRP A 159 12.78 4.00 8.11
#